data_AF-A0A941GPA4-F1
#
_entry.id   AF-A0A941GPA4-F1
#
_cell.length_a   1.000
_cell.length_b   1.000
_cell.length_c   1.000
_cell.angle_alpha   90.00
_cell.angle_beta   90.00
_cell.angle_gamma   90.00
#
_symmetry.space_group_name_H-M   'P 1'
#
loop_
_entity.id
_entity.type
_entity.pdbx_description
1 polymer ?
#
loop_
_entity_poly.entity_id
_entity_poly.type
_entity_poly.pdbx_seq_one_letter_code
_entity_poly.pdbx_strand_id
1 'polypeptide(L)'
;MLNENFENDYEAEEPNRTDTPPQGFDLEAELNFLEELICSSFRIPLTGLTLVDEDQLLNQLDLVRDNLPPALEKAEDIIRQQKEILQEAADIAEQIIQEAEQKADQIKNQTGIIQQAEREAYQIRHQLNRDCETIQQQTLAEVEQLRQRAIAECEEMRNGADNYADAVLSRIETQLGEMMRVIQNGRQQIYQNSKSR
;
A
#
# COMPACT_ATOMS: atom_id res chain seq x y z
N MET A 1 -9.31 18.90 9.94
CA MET A 1 -8.69 19.74 8.90
C MET A 1 -7.96 18.81 7.94
N LEU A 2 -8.59 18.44 6.84
CA LEU A 2 -7.97 18.03 5.57
C LEU A 2 -9.06 18.24 4.52
N ASN A 3 -9.21 19.50 4.10
CA ASN A 3 -9.90 19.86 2.88
C ASN A 3 -8.78 20.08 1.87
N GLU A 4 -8.32 19.01 1.24
CA GLU A 4 -7.51 19.14 0.02
C GLU A 4 -8.50 19.10 -1.13
N ASN A 5 -8.80 20.30 -1.61
CA ASN A 5 -9.48 20.54 -2.86
C ASN A 5 -8.79 19.71 -3.94
N PHE A 6 -9.50 18.73 -4.49
CA PHE A 6 -9.29 18.36 -5.88
C PHE A 6 -9.79 19.53 -6.73
N GLU A 7 -9.02 20.61 -6.77
CA GLU A 7 -9.07 21.61 -7.83
C GLU A 7 -8.54 20.91 -9.07
N ASN A 8 -9.49 20.32 -9.77
CA ASN A 8 -9.33 19.68 -11.05
C ASN A 8 -9.18 20.79 -12.09
N ASP A 9 -8.02 21.47 -12.07
CA ASP A 9 -7.61 22.44 -13.09
C ASP A 9 -7.12 21.68 -14.32
N TYR A 10 -8.02 20.89 -14.91
CA TYR A 10 -7.94 20.54 -16.32
C TYR A 10 -8.85 21.52 -17.06
N GLU A 11 -8.44 22.79 -17.09
CA GLU A 11 -8.78 23.66 -18.20
C GLU A 11 -8.11 23.03 -19.43
N ALA A 12 -8.86 22.20 -20.15
CA ALA A 12 -8.54 21.87 -21.51
C ALA A 12 -8.61 23.18 -22.30
N GLU A 13 -7.50 23.90 -22.37
CA GLU A 13 -7.28 24.90 -23.41
C GLU A 13 -7.41 24.15 -24.73
N GLU A 14 -8.61 24.18 -25.34
CA GLU A 14 -8.75 23.81 -26.73
C GLU A 14 -7.74 24.67 -27.51
N PRO A 15 -6.84 24.07 -28.30
CA PRO A 15 -5.93 24.87 -29.10
C PRO A 15 -6.81 25.68 -30.05
N ASN A 16 -6.77 26.99 -29.89
CA ASN A 16 -7.45 27.96 -30.74
C ASN A 16 -6.91 27.79 -32.16
N ARG A 17 -7.50 26.85 -32.89
CA ARG A 17 -7.29 26.65 -34.32
C ARG A 17 -7.94 27.83 -35.00
N THR A 18 -7.17 28.91 -35.08
CA THR A 18 -7.31 29.87 -36.16
C THR A 18 -6.90 29.17 -37.45
N ASP A 19 -7.74 28.23 -37.91
CA ASP A 19 -7.74 27.74 -39.28
C ASP A 19 -8.26 28.88 -40.16
N THR A 20 -7.49 29.97 -40.20
CA THR A 20 -7.52 30.86 -41.34
C THR A 20 -6.83 30.04 -42.42
N PRO A 21 -7.55 29.58 -43.46
CA PRO A 21 -6.87 28.90 -44.56
C PRO A 21 -5.78 29.84 -45.04
N PRO A 22 -4.54 29.36 -45.25
CA PRO A 22 -3.51 30.22 -45.79
C PRO A 22 -4.09 30.83 -47.06
N GLN A 23 -4.06 32.16 -47.17
CA GLN A 23 -4.20 32.83 -48.46
C GLN A 23 -2.97 32.43 -49.28
N GLY A 24 -2.97 31.17 -49.71
CA GLY A 24 -1.96 30.57 -50.55
C GLY A 24 -2.13 31.14 -51.93
N PHE A 25 -1.01 31.29 -52.62
CA PHE A 25 -1.01 31.46 -54.06
C PHE A 25 -1.84 30.30 -54.66
N ASP A 26 -3.04 30.64 -55.15
CA ASP A 26 -3.97 29.66 -55.71
C ASP A 26 -3.53 29.35 -57.15
N LEU A 27 -2.61 28.40 -57.25
CA LEU A 27 -2.05 27.95 -58.52
C LEU A 27 -3.15 27.50 -59.49
N GLU A 28 -4.26 26.93 -58.99
CA GLU A 28 -5.37 26.51 -59.84
C GLU A 28 -6.07 27.72 -60.46
N ALA A 29 -6.37 28.76 -59.68
CA ALA A 29 -6.99 29.98 -60.19
C ALA A 29 -6.10 30.69 -61.23
N GLU A 30 -4.80 30.72 -60.99
CA GLU A 30 -3.81 31.38 -61.84
C GLU A 30 -3.59 30.62 -63.18
N LEU A 31 -3.54 29.28 -63.13
CA LEU A 31 -3.48 28.44 -64.32
C LEU A 31 -4.79 28.45 -65.11
N ASN A 32 -5.94 28.49 -64.44
CA ASN A 32 -7.24 28.61 -65.09
C ASN A 32 -7.38 29.95 -65.81
N PHE A 33 -6.84 31.04 -65.24
CA PHE A 33 -6.82 32.34 -65.90
C PHE A 33 -5.91 32.34 -67.13
N LEU A 34 -4.74 31.69 -67.07
CA LEU A 34 -3.89 31.46 -68.24
C LEU A 34 -4.61 30.64 -69.32
N GLU A 35 -5.33 29.58 -68.92
CA GLU A 35 -6.15 28.76 -69.83
C GLU A 35 -7.27 29.58 -70.48
N GLU A 36 -7.95 30.44 -69.71
CA GLU A 36 -9.01 31.31 -70.19
C GLU A 36 -8.47 32.40 -71.13
N LEU A 37 -7.30 32.97 -70.85
CA LEU A 37 -6.62 33.94 -71.70
C LEU A 37 -6.24 33.32 -73.06
N ILE A 38 -5.81 32.06 -73.07
CA ILE A 38 -5.52 31.31 -74.29
C ILE A 38 -6.80 30.91 -75.02
N CYS A 39 -7.87 30.50 -74.32
CA CYS A 39 -9.12 30.07 -74.93
C CYS A 39 -9.99 31.22 -75.49
N SER A 40 -9.93 32.40 -74.86
CA SER A 40 -10.70 33.60 -75.26
C SER A 40 -10.07 34.39 -76.40
N SER A 41 -8.82 34.07 -76.74
CA SER A 41 -8.03 34.79 -77.72
C SER A 41 -8.36 34.42 -79.18
N PHE A 42 -8.09 35.34 -80.11
CA PHE A 42 -8.58 35.24 -81.49
C PHE A 42 -7.85 34.12 -82.26
N ARG A 43 -8.57 33.05 -82.59
CA ARG A 43 -8.03 31.92 -83.36
C ARG A 43 -8.04 32.21 -84.86
N ILE A 44 -6.87 32.15 -85.50
CA ILE A 44 -6.76 32.40 -86.94
C ILE A 44 -7.19 31.13 -87.70
N PRO A 45 -8.23 31.19 -88.56
CA PRO A 45 -8.71 30.02 -89.29
C PRO A 45 -7.65 29.53 -90.30
N LEU A 46 -7.56 28.20 -90.46
CA LEU A 46 -6.62 27.46 -91.34
C LEU A 46 -5.14 27.46 -90.92
N THR A 47 -4.71 28.21 -89.89
CA THR A 47 -3.28 28.27 -89.50
C THR A 47 -2.94 27.61 -88.16
N GLY A 48 -3.93 27.24 -87.35
CA GLY A 48 -3.69 26.64 -86.02
C GLY A 48 -3.05 27.59 -85.01
N LEU A 49 -2.82 28.86 -85.38
CA LEU A 49 -2.20 29.89 -84.57
C LEU A 49 -3.26 30.70 -83.84
N THR A 50 -2.96 31.05 -82.60
CA THR A 50 -3.83 31.83 -81.71
C THR A 50 -3.16 33.16 -81.40
N LEU A 51 -3.88 34.27 -81.59
CA LEU A 51 -3.38 35.61 -81.34
C LEU A 51 -3.67 36.01 -79.89
N VAL A 52 -2.65 35.95 -79.04
CA VAL A 52 -2.71 36.28 -77.61
C VAL A 52 -1.99 37.61 -77.36
N ASP A 53 -2.47 38.39 -76.40
CA ASP A 53 -1.75 39.56 -75.88
C ASP A 53 -0.48 39.09 -75.15
N GLU A 54 0.67 39.35 -75.75
CA GLU A 54 1.98 38.94 -75.25
C GLU A 54 2.26 39.53 -73.87
N ASP A 55 1.91 40.79 -73.63
CA ASP A 55 2.18 41.46 -72.36
C ASP A 55 1.33 40.86 -71.23
N GLN A 56 0.05 40.58 -71.48
CA GLN A 56 -0.82 39.97 -70.46
C GLN A 56 -0.41 38.54 -70.13
N LEU A 57 -0.04 37.74 -71.14
CA LEU A 57 0.40 36.36 -70.94
C LEU A 57 1.74 36.30 -70.18
N LEU A 58 2.70 37.17 -70.53
CA LEU A 58 4.00 37.22 -69.86
C LEU A 58 3.88 37.71 -68.42
N ASN A 59 3.06 38.74 -68.15
CA ASN A 59 2.84 39.22 -66.77
C ASN A 59 2.22 38.14 -65.87
N GLN A 60 1.27 37.36 -66.41
CA GLN A 60 0.65 36.26 -65.68
C GLN A 60 1.63 35.11 -65.45
N LEU A 61 2.47 34.79 -66.45
CA LEU A 61 3.52 33.79 -66.30
C LEU A 61 4.59 34.22 -65.28
N ASP A 62 4.95 35.50 -65.25
CA ASP A 62 5.87 36.08 -64.27
C ASP A 62 5.26 36.05 -62.86
N LEU A 63 3.95 36.30 -62.73
CA LEU A 63 3.24 36.18 -61.45
C LEU A 63 3.29 34.74 -60.90
N VAL A 64 3.06 33.73 -61.74
CA VAL A 64 3.23 32.31 -61.35
C VAL A 64 4.68 32.05 -60.96
N ARG A 65 5.62 32.50 -61.78
CA ARG A 65 7.05 32.23 -61.61
C ARG A 65 7.62 32.85 -60.32
N ASP A 66 7.13 34.00 -59.92
CA ASP A 66 7.60 34.71 -58.72
C ASP A 66 6.96 34.15 -57.44
N ASN A 67 5.70 33.69 -57.50
CA ASN A 67 4.95 33.26 -56.31
C ASN A 67 4.93 31.74 -56.08
N LEU A 68 5.13 30.92 -57.11
CA LEU A 68 5.12 29.46 -56.98
C LEU A 68 6.31 28.90 -56.17
N PRO A 69 7.58 29.30 -56.43
CA PRO A 69 8.71 28.83 -55.64
C PRO A 69 8.60 29.09 -54.13
N PRO A 70 8.29 30.33 -53.65
CA PRO A 70 8.15 30.58 -52.22
C PRO A 70 6.92 29.92 -51.60
N ALA A 71 5.87 29.64 -52.38
CA ALA A 71 4.72 28.86 -51.91
C ALA A 71 5.09 27.39 -51.67
N LEU A 72 5.90 26.78 -52.55
CA LEU A 72 6.39 25.42 -52.38
C LEU A 72 7.33 25.29 -51.19
N GLU A 73 8.26 26.24 -51.01
CA GLU A 73 9.18 26.28 -49.86
C GLU A 73 8.42 26.33 -48.52
N LYS A 74 7.39 27.19 -48.43
CA LYS A 74 6.51 27.24 -47.25
C LYS A 74 5.78 25.92 -47.00
N ALA A 75 5.29 25.26 -48.05
CA ALA A 75 4.62 23.97 -47.91
C ALA A 75 5.58 22.88 -47.40
N GLU A 76 6.82 22.85 -47.91
CA GLU A 76 7.86 21.93 -47.43
C GLU A 76 8.22 22.18 -45.96
N ASP A 77 8.31 23.45 -45.55
CA ASP A 77 8.58 23.83 -44.16
C ASP A 77 7.43 23.43 -43.23
N ILE A 78 6.18 23.62 -43.64
CA ILE A 78 5.01 23.15 -42.87
C ILE A 78 5.04 21.63 -42.71
N ILE A 79 5.35 20.88 -43.77
CA ILE A 79 5.47 19.42 -43.71
C ILE A 79 6.61 19.00 -42.76
N ARG A 80 7.73 19.74 -42.78
CA ARG A 80 8.87 19.48 -41.88
C ARG A 80 8.48 19.72 -40.42
N GLN A 81 7.87 20.86 -40.13
CA GLN A 81 7.38 21.21 -38.79
C GLN A 81 6.34 20.20 -38.30
N GLN A 82 5.41 19.78 -39.16
CA GLN A 82 4.44 18.76 -38.80
C GLN A 82 5.11 17.44 -38.41
N LYS A 83 6.15 17.01 -39.15
CA LYS A 83 6.90 15.79 -38.82
C LYS A 83 7.63 15.92 -37.49
N GLU A 84 8.24 17.08 -37.22
CA GLU A 84 8.91 17.35 -35.95
C GLU A 84 7.93 17.27 -34.78
N ILE A 85 6.77 17.92 -34.89
CA ILE A 85 5.71 17.87 -33.87
C ILE A 85 5.22 16.45 -33.65
N LEU A 86 5.01 15.68 -34.73
CA LEU A 86 4.56 14.28 -34.60
C LEU A 86 5.60 13.40 -33.91
N GLN A 87 6.88 13.63 -34.19
CA GLN A 87 7.96 12.90 -33.54
C GLN A 87 8.06 13.27 -32.06
N GLU A 88 8.03 14.56 -31.72
CA GLU A 88 8.04 15.02 -30.33
C GLU A 88 6.83 14.47 -29.56
N ALA A 89 5.64 14.49 -30.16
CA ALA A 89 4.44 13.93 -29.56
C ALA A 89 4.57 12.42 -29.32
N ALA A 90 5.21 11.69 -30.24
CA ALA A 90 5.46 10.25 -30.08
C ALA A 90 6.45 9.98 -28.93
N ASP A 91 7.53 10.76 -28.84
CA ASP A 91 8.53 10.65 -27.77
C ASP A 91 7.91 10.96 -26.39
N ILE A 92 7.08 12.01 -26.31
CA ILE A 92 6.34 12.36 -25.08
C ILE A 92 5.37 11.24 -24.71
N ALA A 93 4.63 10.69 -25.68
CA ALA A 93 3.69 9.60 -25.42
C ALA A 93 4.42 8.35 -24.89
N GLU A 94 5.57 8.00 -25.46
CA GLU A 94 6.41 6.90 -24.99
C GLU A 94 6.91 7.17 -23.56
N GLN A 95 7.38 8.38 -23.28
CA GLN A 95 7.82 8.75 -21.93
C GLN A 95 6.69 8.64 -20.90
N ILE A 96 5.48 9.12 -21.23
CA ILE A 96 4.31 9.03 -20.34
C ILE A 96 3.98 7.56 -20.03
N ILE A 97 4.00 6.69 -21.04
CA ILE A 97 3.75 5.26 -20.87
C ILE A 97 4.81 4.63 -19.96
N GLN A 98 6.09 4.90 -20.21
CA GLN A 98 7.18 4.38 -19.39
C GLN A 98 7.08 4.84 -17.93
N GLU A 99 6.78 6.12 -17.69
CA GLU A 99 6.57 6.64 -16.33
C GLU A 99 5.36 6.01 -15.64
N ALA A 100 4.26 5.79 -16.37
CA ALA A 100 3.07 5.15 -15.85
C ALA A 100 3.34 3.69 -15.46
N GLU A 101 4.06 2.93 -16.29
CA GLU A 101 4.48 1.57 -16.00
C GLU A 101 5.39 1.50 -14.77
N GLN A 102 6.39 2.37 -14.68
CA GLN A 102 7.28 2.44 -13.52
C GLN A 102 6.51 2.74 -12.23
N LYS A 103 5.57 3.70 -12.27
CA LYS A 103 4.69 4.02 -11.11
C LYS A 103 3.81 2.83 -10.73
N ALA A 104 3.23 2.13 -11.72
CA ALA A 104 2.42 0.94 -11.48
C ALA A 104 3.23 -0.17 -10.80
N ASP A 105 4.45 -0.42 -11.26
CA ASP A 105 5.36 -1.39 -10.64
C ASP A 105 5.75 -1.00 -9.21
N GLN A 106 6.03 0.28 -8.95
CA GLN A 106 6.29 0.78 -7.60
C GLN A 106 5.10 0.55 -6.66
N ILE A 107 3.88 0.90 -7.09
CA ILE A 107 2.65 0.70 -6.31
C ILE A 107 2.41 -0.78 -6.03
N LYS A 108 2.62 -1.64 -7.04
CA LYS A 108 2.50 -3.09 -6.88
C LYS A 108 3.51 -3.64 -5.88
N ASN A 109 4.76 -3.18 -5.95
CA ASN A 109 5.80 -3.58 -4.99
C ASN A 109 5.47 -3.11 -3.57
N GLN A 110 5.01 -1.88 -3.40
CA GLN A 110 4.54 -1.37 -2.10
C GLN A 110 3.37 -2.19 -1.56
N THR A 111 2.39 -2.49 -2.41
CA THR A 111 1.23 -3.33 -2.04
C THR A 111 1.68 -4.74 -1.63
N GLY A 112 2.65 -5.32 -2.34
CA GLY A 112 3.22 -6.62 -2.01
C GLY A 112 3.90 -6.63 -0.63
N ILE A 113 4.68 -5.58 -0.31
CA ILE A 113 5.31 -5.41 0.99
C ILE A 113 4.26 -5.28 2.10
N ILE A 114 3.21 -4.47 1.88
CA ILE A 114 2.13 -4.29 2.85
C ILE A 114 1.41 -5.62 3.11
N GLN A 115 1.02 -6.34 2.06
CA GLN A 115 0.35 -7.65 2.20
C GLN A 115 1.23 -8.67 2.91
N GLN A 116 2.52 -8.67 2.63
CA GLN A 116 3.47 -9.54 3.33
C GLN A 116 3.55 -9.17 4.82
N ALA A 117 3.71 -7.89 5.14
CA ALA A 117 3.77 -7.41 6.53
C ALA A 117 2.48 -7.73 7.29
N GLU A 118 1.30 -7.57 6.67
CA GLU A 118 0.01 -7.94 7.27
C GLU A 118 -0.08 -9.45 7.55
N ARG A 119 0.40 -10.28 6.63
CA ARG A 119 0.41 -11.74 6.79
C ARG A 119 1.32 -12.17 7.94
N GLU A 120 2.52 -11.59 8.02
CA GLU A 120 3.47 -11.84 9.11
C GLU A 120 2.90 -11.37 10.45
N ALA A 121 2.34 -10.16 10.50
CA ALA A 121 1.69 -9.63 11.70
C ALA A 121 0.52 -10.52 12.15
N TYR A 122 -0.29 -11.01 11.21
CA TYR A 122 -1.38 -11.95 11.51
C TYR A 122 -0.84 -13.24 12.13
N GLN A 123 0.22 -13.83 11.56
CA GLN A 123 0.85 -15.04 12.07
C GLN A 123 1.42 -14.84 13.48
N ILE A 124 2.13 -13.74 13.71
CA ILE A 124 2.70 -13.39 15.02
C ILE A 124 1.58 -13.25 16.06
N ARG A 125 0.52 -12.51 15.73
CA ARG A 125 -0.62 -12.33 16.65
C ARG A 125 -1.31 -13.65 16.95
N HIS A 126 -1.50 -14.50 15.94
CA HIS A 126 -2.10 -15.81 16.13
C HIS A 126 -1.22 -16.70 17.02
N GLN A 127 0.09 -16.70 16.80
CA GLN A 127 1.01 -17.47 17.62
C GLN A 127 1.01 -16.97 19.07
N LEU A 128 1.09 -15.65 19.26
CA LEU A 128 1.08 -15.02 20.57
C LEU A 128 -0.20 -15.31 21.35
N ASN A 129 -1.36 -15.33 20.67
CA ASN A 129 -2.61 -15.72 21.32
C ASN A 129 -2.58 -17.17 21.81
N ARG A 130 -2.11 -18.11 20.98
CA ARG A 130 -1.98 -19.53 21.39
C ARG A 130 -0.99 -19.70 22.53
N ASP A 131 0.12 -18.98 22.50
CA ASP A 131 1.15 -19.04 23.53
C ASP A 131 0.60 -18.48 24.85
N CYS A 132 -0.09 -17.34 24.81
CA CYS A 132 -0.77 -16.76 25.97
C CYS A 132 -1.79 -17.72 26.57
N GLU A 133 -2.65 -18.34 25.75
CA GLU A 133 -3.62 -19.34 26.22
C GLU A 133 -2.93 -20.53 26.88
N THR A 134 -1.83 -21.02 26.28
CA THR A 134 -1.06 -22.14 26.81
C THR A 134 -0.41 -21.79 28.15
N ILE A 135 0.24 -20.63 28.24
CA ILE A 135 0.88 -20.15 29.47
C ILE A 135 -0.16 -19.94 30.57
N GLN A 136 -1.33 -19.38 30.24
CA GLN A 136 -2.41 -19.21 31.20
C GLN A 136 -2.89 -20.57 31.74
N GLN A 137 -3.12 -21.55 30.87
CA GLN A 137 -3.53 -22.89 31.28
C GLN A 137 -2.48 -23.58 32.15
N GLN A 138 -1.20 -23.47 31.78
CA GLN A 138 -0.08 -24.01 32.56
C GLN A 138 0.01 -23.35 33.93
N THR A 139 -0.04 -22.02 33.99
CA THR A 139 0.03 -21.26 35.25
C THR A 139 -1.12 -21.64 36.17
N LEU A 140 -2.34 -21.76 35.63
CA LEU A 140 -3.50 -22.19 36.42
C LEU A 140 -3.34 -23.61 36.97
N ALA A 141 -2.83 -24.54 36.16
CA ALA A 141 -2.55 -25.90 36.60
C ALA A 141 -1.47 -25.94 37.69
N GLU A 142 -0.39 -25.17 37.53
CA GLU A 142 0.68 -25.07 38.53
C GLU A 142 0.19 -24.47 39.85
N VAL A 143 -0.59 -23.39 39.80
CA VAL A 143 -1.17 -22.75 40.99
C VAL A 143 -2.09 -23.73 41.72
N GLU A 144 -2.92 -24.48 41.00
CA GLU A 144 -3.82 -25.46 41.63
C GLU A 144 -3.02 -26.62 42.24
N GLN A 145 -1.97 -27.11 41.57
CA GLN A 145 -1.08 -28.12 42.13
C GLN A 145 -0.36 -27.62 43.38
N LEU A 146 0.15 -26.39 43.37
CA LEU A 146 0.80 -25.79 44.53
C LEU A 146 -0.18 -25.66 45.69
N ARG A 147 -1.42 -25.22 45.42
CA ARG A 147 -2.48 -25.11 46.41
C ARG A 147 -2.80 -26.46 47.05
N GLN A 148 -2.94 -27.51 46.24
CA GLN A 148 -3.21 -28.86 46.73
C GLN A 148 -2.08 -29.40 47.60
N ARG A 149 -0.83 -29.22 47.18
CA ARG A 149 0.34 -29.61 47.98
C ARG A 149 0.40 -28.88 49.31
N ALA A 150 0.20 -27.56 49.31
CA ALA A 150 0.21 -26.76 50.52
C ALA A 150 -0.89 -27.20 51.50
N ILE A 151 -2.09 -27.55 51.01
CA ILE A 151 -3.17 -28.07 51.86
C ILE A 151 -2.78 -29.42 52.46
N ALA A 152 -2.26 -30.35 51.65
CA ALA A 152 -1.83 -31.67 52.12
C ALA A 152 -0.72 -31.55 53.18
N GLU A 153 0.29 -30.71 52.95
CA GLU A 153 1.37 -30.44 53.91
C GLU A 153 0.83 -29.83 55.22
N CYS A 154 -0.13 -28.91 55.14
CA CYS A 154 -0.79 -28.36 56.33
C CYS A 154 -1.54 -29.43 57.12
N GLU A 155 -2.25 -30.33 56.44
CA GLU A 155 -2.97 -31.44 57.07
C GLU A 155 -2.01 -32.42 57.73
N GLU A 156 -0.92 -32.79 57.06
CA GLU A 156 0.12 -33.64 57.63
C GLU A 156 0.78 -33.01 58.85
N MET A 157 1.13 -31.72 58.77
CA MET A 157 1.72 -31.00 59.89
C MET A 157 0.76 -30.94 61.08
N ARG A 158 -0.53 -30.67 60.83
CA ARG A 158 -1.55 -30.64 61.90
C ARG A 158 -1.71 -32.00 62.57
N ASN A 159 -1.87 -33.05 61.77
CA ASN A 159 -1.99 -34.42 62.28
C ASN A 159 -0.73 -34.85 63.05
N GLY A 160 0.47 -34.49 62.55
CA GLY A 160 1.72 -34.74 63.25
C GLY A 160 1.82 -34.03 64.59
N ALA A 161 1.40 -32.77 64.67
CA ALA A 161 1.36 -31.99 65.90
C ALA A 161 0.35 -32.55 66.92
N ASP A 162 -0.85 -32.91 66.46
CA ASP A 162 -1.90 -33.52 67.29
C ASP A 162 -1.41 -34.86 67.88
N ASN A 163 -0.85 -35.74 67.04
CA ASN A 163 -0.27 -37.02 67.48
C ASN A 163 0.89 -36.83 68.47
N TYR A 164 1.73 -35.83 68.24
CA TYR A 164 2.84 -35.52 69.15
C TYR A 164 2.31 -35.02 70.51
N ALA A 165 1.31 -34.13 70.50
CA ALA A 165 0.68 -33.64 71.71
C ALA A 165 0.07 -34.78 72.53
N ASP A 166 -0.68 -35.68 71.88
CA ASP A 166 -1.26 -36.86 72.52
C ASP A 166 -0.19 -37.78 73.11
N ALA A 167 0.89 -38.05 72.38
CA ALA A 167 2.00 -38.87 72.87
C ALA A 167 2.68 -38.26 74.09
N VAL A 168 2.91 -36.94 74.09
CA VAL A 168 3.50 -36.22 75.23
C VAL A 168 2.55 -36.24 76.42
N LEU A 169 1.26 -35.95 76.22
CA LEU A 169 0.25 -35.95 77.28
C LEU A 169 0.07 -37.35 77.89
N SER A 170 0.01 -38.40 77.08
CA SER A 170 -0.08 -39.79 77.54
C SER A 170 1.14 -40.20 78.39
N ARG A 171 2.35 -39.74 78.01
CA ARG A 171 3.56 -39.97 78.80
C ARG A 171 3.49 -39.26 80.15
N ILE A 172 3.03 -38.01 80.17
CA ILE A 172 2.85 -37.23 81.42
C ILE A 172 1.80 -37.91 82.31
N GLU A 173 0.67 -38.34 81.75
CA GLU A 173 -0.39 -39.05 82.46
C GLU A 173 0.15 -40.32 83.12
N THR A 174 0.92 -41.12 82.38
CA THR A 174 1.54 -42.34 82.89
C THR A 174 2.48 -42.04 84.07
N GLN A 175 3.35 -41.04 83.93
CA GLN A 175 4.29 -40.65 84.99
C GLN A 175 3.57 -40.15 86.26
N LEU A 176 2.52 -39.35 86.10
CA LEU A 176 1.71 -38.88 87.22
C LEU A 176 0.97 -40.04 87.91
N GLY A 177 0.47 -41.00 87.13
CA GLY A 177 -0.17 -42.22 87.65
C GLY A 177 0.78 -43.06 88.49
N GLU A 178 2.02 -43.25 88.02
CA GLU A 178 3.07 -43.94 88.79
C GLU A 178 3.40 -43.21 90.10
N MET A 179 3.60 -41.89 90.03
CA MET A 179 3.88 -41.07 91.22
C MET A 179 2.74 -41.17 92.24
N MET A 180 1.48 -41.08 91.79
CA MET A 180 0.31 -41.24 92.66
C MET A 180 0.26 -42.61 93.32
N ARG A 181 0.60 -43.67 92.58
CA ARG A 181 0.66 -45.04 93.13
C ARG A 181 1.74 -45.16 94.21
N VAL A 182 2.91 -44.54 94.02
CA VAL A 182 3.97 -44.49 95.04
C VAL A 182 3.49 -43.75 96.29
N ILE A 183 2.83 -42.60 96.13
CA ILE A 183 2.28 -41.82 97.25
C ILE A 183 1.20 -42.63 98.01
N GLN A 184 0.28 -43.28 97.30
CA GLN A 184 -0.76 -44.12 97.91
C GLN A 184 -0.15 -45.25 98.73
N ASN A 185 0.81 -45.98 98.16
CA ASN A 185 1.53 -47.05 98.86
C ASN A 185 2.25 -46.53 100.11
N GLY A 186 2.95 -45.39 100.00
CA GLY A 186 3.62 -44.76 101.14
C GLY A 186 2.66 -44.35 102.25
N ARG A 187 1.51 -43.74 101.91
CA ARG A 187 0.46 -43.41 102.89
C ARG A 187 -0.12 -44.66 103.57
N GLN A 188 -0.33 -45.74 102.82
CA GLN A 188 -0.89 -46.98 103.34
C GLN A 188 0.07 -47.68 104.31
N GLN A 189 1.38 -47.65 104.04
CA GLN A 189 2.40 -48.13 104.98
C GLN A 189 2.44 -47.34 106.28
N ILE A 190 2.32 -46.00 106.22
CA ILE A 190 2.26 -45.16 107.43
C ILE A 190 1.04 -45.54 108.27
N TYR A 191 -0.12 -45.74 107.64
CA TYR A 191 -1.34 -46.15 108.33
C TYR A 191 -1.20 -47.52 109.01
N GLN A 192 -0.56 -48.48 108.35
CA GLN A 192 -0.27 -49.80 108.93
C GLN A 192 0.73 -49.72 110.10
N ASN A 193 1.80 -48.94 109.95
CA ASN A 193 2.79 -48.71 111.01
C ASN A 193 2.20 -47.97 112.22
N SER A 194 1.25 -47.05 112.03
CA SER A 194 0.55 -46.39 113.12
C SER A 194 -0.44 -47.28 113.87
N LYS A 195 -0.87 -48.41 113.27
CA LYS A 195 -1.81 -49.36 113.87
C LYS A 195 -1.12 -50.54 114.56
N SER A 196 0.18 -50.74 114.30
CA SER A 196 1.03 -51.76 114.96
C SER A 196 1.88 -51.21 116.12
N ARG A 197 1.73 -49.92 116.44
CA ARG A 197 2.21 -49.30 117.69
C ARG A 197 1.03 -49.09 118.63
#